data_AF-A0A7L4ZMW8-F1
#
_entry.id   AF-A0A7L4ZMW8-F1
#
_cell.length_a   1.000
_cell.length_b   1.000
_cell.length_c   1.000
_cell.angle_alpha   90.00
_cell.angle_beta   90.00
_cell.angle_gamma   90.00
#
_symmetry.space_group_name_H-M   'P 1'
#
loop_
_entity.id
_entity.type
_entity.pdbx_description
1 polymer ?
#
loop_
_entity_poly.entity_id
_entity_poly.type
_entity_poly.pdbx_seq_one_letter_code
_entity_poly.pdbx_strand_id
1 'polypeptide(L)'
;MENFYFLFESIENWDTWDEKGFSLGMLILFVSTIFFQILYYILLGRKTDRFSNLGKWFLFGIINSLMVFLVTLLVEGFIVFEHESIGDFEYEIWSFTIINTIYAFLLYFIFSLAFKRFSIHSKYYPVKF
;
A
#
# COMPACT_ATOMS: atom_id res chain seq x y z
N MET A 1 27.09 1.63 -11.57
CA MET A 1 27.12 0.44 -10.70
C MET A 1 27.13 0.79 -9.20
N GLU A 2 26.95 2.08 -8.83
CA GLU A 2 26.89 2.53 -7.43
C GLU A 2 25.53 2.28 -6.75
N ASN A 3 24.45 2.15 -7.52
CA ASN A 3 23.11 1.88 -6.99
C ASN A 3 22.89 0.47 -6.42
N PHE A 4 23.92 -0.37 -6.29
CA PHE A 4 23.78 -1.70 -5.68
C PHE A 4 24.66 -1.90 -4.44
N TYR A 5 25.53 -0.93 -4.13
CA TYR A 5 26.42 -1.00 -2.96
C TYR A 5 25.65 -0.90 -1.64
N PHE A 6 24.46 -0.29 -1.67
CA PHE A 6 23.61 -0.13 -0.48
C PHE A 6 22.95 -1.43 -0.02
N LEU A 7 22.92 -2.47 -0.86
CA LEU A 7 22.33 -3.76 -0.51
C LEU A 7 23.17 -4.55 0.50
N PHE A 8 24.39 -4.09 0.79
CA PHE A 8 25.37 -4.78 1.65
C PHE A 8 25.83 -3.90 2.83
N GLU A 9 25.07 -2.85 3.17
CA GLU A 9 25.41 -1.90 4.26
C GLU A 9 24.84 -2.35 5.61
N SER A 10 25.62 -2.19 6.68
CA SER A 10 25.33 -2.69 8.03
C SER A 10 24.13 -2.00 8.70
N ILE A 11 23.40 -2.78 9.52
CA ILE A 11 22.23 -2.39 10.34
C ILE A 11 22.48 -1.18 11.26
N GLU A 12 23.73 -0.85 11.59
CA GLU A 12 24.04 0.29 12.45
C GLU A 12 23.89 1.66 11.74
N ASN A 13 23.69 1.67 10.42
CA ASN A 13 23.66 2.87 9.61
C ASN A 13 22.22 3.42 9.45
N TRP A 14 21.70 4.02 10.53
CA TRP A 14 20.35 4.60 10.66
C TRP A 14 19.98 5.61 9.57
N ASP A 15 20.95 6.32 8.99
CA ASP A 15 20.72 7.25 7.88
C ASP A 15 20.15 6.54 6.63
N THR A 16 20.46 5.25 6.46
CA THR A 16 19.99 4.41 5.35
C THR A 16 18.54 3.95 5.55
N TRP A 17 18.15 3.73 6.80
CA TRP A 17 16.78 3.43 7.26
C TRP A 17 15.84 4.59 6.92
N ASP A 18 16.27 5.81 7.24
CA ASP A 18 15.46 7.03 7.14
C ASP A 18 15.18 7.44 5.70
N GLU A 19 16.12 7.23 4.78
CA GLU A 19 15.94 7.70 3.39
C GLU A 19 15.40 6.61 2.45
N LYS A 20 15.95 5.39 2.48
CA LYS A 20 15.66 4.37 1.44
C LYS A 20 14.47 3.49 1.79
N GLY A 21 14.45 2.88 2.98
CA GLY A 21 13.32 2.06 3.45
C GLY A 21 12.02 2.87 3.49
N PHE A 22 12.10 4.11 4.03
CA PHE A 22 10.98 5.05 3.98
C PHE A 22 10.50 5.34 2.55
N SER A 23 11.40 5.68 1.63
CA SER A 23 11.02 5.99 0.23
C SER A 23 10.37 4.80 -0.47
N LEU A 24 10.85 3.59 -0.18
CA LEU A 24 10.38 2.36 -0.81
C LEU A 24 9.02 1.93 -0.23
N GLY A 25 8.83 1.99 1.08
CA GLY A 25 7.51 1.80 1.70
C GLY A 25 6.48 2.80 1.19
N MET A 26 6.85 4.08 1.07
CA MET A 26 6.00 5.12 0.47
C MET A 26 5.66 4.84 -1.00
N LEU A 27 6.62 4.31 -1.77
CA LEU A 27 6.39 3.89 -3.15
C LEU A 27 5.41 2.72 -3.24
N ILE A 28 5.60 1.67 -2.43
CA ILE A 28 4.69 0.51 -2.36
C ILE A 28 3.27 0.98 -2.03
N LEU A 29 3.15 1.81 -0.99
CA LEU A 29 1.91 2.40 -0.53
C LEU A 29 1.19 3.17 -1.64
N PHE A 30 1.88 4.08 -2.32
CA PHE A 30 1.31 4.92 -3.38
C PHE A 30 0.91 4.09 -4.61
N VAL A 31 1.82 3.23 -5.10
CA VAL A 31 1.60 2.42 -6.30
C VAL A 31 0.48 1.40 -6.08
N SER A 32 0.48 0.68 -4.95
CA SER A 32 -0.57 -0.27 -4.62
C SER A 32 -1.92 0.44 -4.53
N THR A 33 -1.97 1.59 -3.85
CA THR A 33 -3.22 2.33 -3.70
C THR A 33 -3.76 2.79 -5.05
N ILE A 34 -2.94 3.37 -5.93
CA ILE A 34 -3.38 3.76 -7.28
C ILE A 34 -3.85 2.56 -8.08
N PHE A 35 -3.12 1.45 -8.03
CA PHE A 35 -3.48 0.22 -8.74
C PHE A 35 -4.87 -0.29 -8.31
N PHE A 36 -5.14 -0.35 -7.00
CA PHE A 36 -6.44 -0.74 -6.48
C PHE A 36 -7.55 0.25 -6.86
N GLN A 37 -7.26 1.55 -6.92
CA GLN A 37 -8.22 2.53 -7.44
C GLN A 37 -8.56 2.30 -8.91
N ILE A 38 -7.55 2.06 -9.76
CA ILE A 38 -7.76 1.78 -11.19
C ILE A 38 -8.61 0.52 -11.36
N LEU A 39 -8.28 -0.56 -10.63
CA LEU A 39 -9.06 -1.79 -10.63
C LEU A 39 -10.52 -1.53 -10.25
N TYR A 40 -10.74 -0.83 -9.14
CA TYR A 40 -12.09 -0.61 -8.63
C TYR A 40 -12.90 0.33 -9.53
N TYR A 41 -12.34 1.49 -9.91
CA TYR A 41 -13.07 2.54 -10.61
C TYR A 41 -13.14 2.37 -12.11
N ILE A 42 -12.03 1.98 -12.75
CA ILE A 42 -11.93 1.94 -14.21
C ILE A 42 -12.32 0.57 -14.72
N LEU A 43 -11.81 -0.51 -14.11
CA LEU A 43 -12.04 -1.86 -14.62
C LEU A 43 -13.39 -2.42 -14.16
N LEU A 44 -13.68 -2.38 -12.86
CA LEU A 44 -14.93 -2.91 -12.32
C LEU A 44 -16.07 -1.90 -12.41
N GLY A 45 -15.81 -0.66 -11.98
CA GLY A 45 -16.80 0.42 -11.93
C GLY A 45 -17.34 0.87 -13.29
N ARG A 46 -16.70 0.50 -14.41
CA ARG A 46 -17.25 0.71 -15.76
C ARG A 46 -17.96 -0.50 -16.35
N LYS A 47 -17.61 -1.72 -15.92
CA LYS A 47 -18.17 -2.96 -16.48
C LYS A 47 -19.47 -3.40 -15.82
N THR A 48 -19.66 -3.11 -14.52
CA THR A 48 -20.83 -3.58 -13.79
C THR A 48 -21.13 -2.73 -12.55
N ASP A 49 -22.42 -2.56 -12.27
CA ASP A 49 -22.99 -1.97 -11.05
C ASP A 49 -22.89 -2.89 -9.84
N ARG A 50 -22.64 -4.19 -10.04
CA ARG A 50 -22.56 -5.19 -8.96
C ARG A 50 -21.53 -4.81 -7.90
N PHE A 51 -20.51 -4.03 -8.26
CA PHE A 51 -19.44 -3.61 -7.36
C PHE A 51 -19.64 -2.23 -6.74
N SER A 52 -20.65 -1.48 -7.14
CA SER A 52 -20.87 -0.11 -6.68
C SER A 52 -21.59 -0.03 -5.33
N ASN A 53 -21.37 -0.98 -4.42
CA ASN A 53 -21.95 -0.94 -3.09
C ASN A 53 -20.90 -0.61 -2.03
N LEU A 54 -21.34 -0.06 -0.89
CA LEU A 54 -20.46 0.34 0.21
C LEU A 54 -19.60 -0.82 0.72
N GLY A 55 -20.20 -2.00 0.88
CA GLY A 55 -19.49 -3.18 1.40
C GLY A 55 -18.32 -3.60 0.51
N LYS A 56 -18.48 -3.58 -0.82
CA LYS A 56 -17.41 -3.94 -1.76
C LYS A 56 -16.37 -2.85 -1.89
N TRP A 57 -16.77 -1.58 -1.89
CA TRP A 57 -15.80 -0.49 -1.83
C TRP A 57 -14.90 -0.59 -0.59
N PHE A 58 -15.51 -0.89 0.57
CA PHE A 58 -14.77 -1.08 1.82
C PHE A 58 -13.89 -2.34 1.78
N LEU A 59 -14.41 -3.45 1.24
CA LEU A 59 -13.65 -4.68 1.02
C LEU A 59 -12.42 -4.44 0.15
N PHE A 60 -12.53 -3.64 -0.91
CA PHE A 60 -11.38 -3.28 -1.75
C PHE A 60 -10.35 -2.43 -1.00
N GLY A 61 -10.79 -1.54 -0.10
CA GLY A 61 -9.89 -0.83 0.79
C GLY A 61 -9.13 -1.77 1.73
N ILE A 62 -9.82 -2.76 2.33
CA ILE A 62 -9.18 -3.79 3.17
C ILE A 62 -8.18 -4.62 2.35
N ILE A 63 -8.54 -5.04 1.14
CA ILE A 63 -7.64 -5.83 0.29
C ILE A 63 -6.40 -5.00 -0.08
N ASN A 64 -6.55 -3.71 -0.40
CA ASN A 64 -5.40 -2.83 -0.65
C ASN A 64 -4.48 -2.76 0.58
N SER A 65 -5.05 -2.54 1.77
CA SER A 65 -4.28 -2.52 3.02
C SER A 65 -3.57 -3.84 3.29
N LEU A 66 -4.23 -4.97 3.09
CA LEU A 66 -3.62 -6.29 3.27
C LEU A 66 -2.47 -6.52 2.26
N MET A 67 -2.63 -6.07 1.02
CA MET A 67 -1.56 -6.15 0.02
C MET A 67 -0.38 -5.26 0.39
N VAL A 68 -0.61 -4.02 0.83
CA VAL A 68 0.48 -3.15 1.31
C VAL A 68 1.17 -3.77 2.52
N PHE A 69 0.43 -4.35 3.46
CA PHE A 69 0.99 -5.06 4.61
C PHE A 69 1.94 -6.17 4.15
N LEU A 70 1.46 -7.08 3.30
CA LEU A 70 2.25 -8.24 2.84
C LEU A 70 3.47 -7.82 2.02
N VAL A 71 3.30 -6.88 1.09
CA VAL A 71 4.40 -6.43 0.21
C VAL A 71 5.45 -5.66 1.01
N THR A 72 5.04 -4.79 1.93
CA THR A 72 5.99 -4.05 2.78
C THR A 72 6.75 -5.01 3.68
N LEU A 73 6.06 -5.95 4.33
CA LEU A 73 6.70 -6.96 5.18
C LEU A 73 7.70 -7.82 4.41
N LEU A 74 7.34 -8.26 3.19
CA LEU A 74 8.20 -9.07 2.35
C LEU A 74 9.41 -8.28 1.84
N VAL A 75 9.19 -7.06 1.36
CA VAL A 75 10.28 -6.26 0.80
C VAL A 75 11.24 -5.83 1.89
N GLU A 76 10.75 -5.29 2.99
CA GLU A 76 11.60 -4.95 4.13
C GLU A 76 12.29 -6.21 4.64
N GLY A 77 11.54 -7.26 4.97
CA GLY A 77 12.06 -8.50 5.55
C GLY A 77 13.09 -9.26 4.69
N PHE A 78 13.01 -9.19 3.36
CA PHE A 78 13.95 -9.91 2.47
C PHE A 78 15.02 -9.03 1.81
N ILE A 79 14.74 -7.74 1.55
CA ILE A 79 15.62 -6.89 0.75
C ILE A 79 16.41 -5.91 1.62
N VAL A 80 15.84 -5.46 2.74
CA VAL A 80 16.45 -4.40 3.56
C VAL A 80 17.21 -4.98 4.75
N PHE A 81 16.73 -6.06 5.36
CA PHE A 81 17.33 -6.58 6.60
C PHE A 81 18.32 -7.73 6.42
N GLU A 82 18.56 -8.23 5.19
CA GLU A 82 19.38 -9.43 4.91
C GLU A 82 19.10 -10.61 5.89
N HIS A 83 17.91 -10.66 6.50
CA HIS A 83 17.62 -11.64 7.52
C HIS A 83 17.31 -12.97 6.84
N GLU A 84 18.19 -13.95 7.03
CA GLU A 84 17.97 -15.33 6.59
C GLU A 84 16.72 -15.97 7.23
N SER A 85 16.10 -15.32 8.22
CA SER A 85 14.84 -15.76 8.78
C SER A 85 13.88 -14.60 9.07
N ILE A 86 12.64 -14.72 8.59
CA ILE A 86 11.45 -14.00 9.09
C ILE A 86 11.12 -14.42 10.55
N GLY A 87 12.00 -15.20 11.19
CA GLY A 87 11.76 -15.85 12.48
C GLY A 87 11.92 -14.93 13.67
N ASP A 88 12.80 -13.92 13.57
CA ASP A 88 13.06 -12.99 14.66
C ASP A 88 12.13 -11.78 14.61
N PHE A 89 11.56 -11.43 15.77
CA PHE A 89 10.58 -10.35 15.89
C PHE A 89 11.30 -8.99 16.02
N GLU A 90 11.52 -8.34 14.89
CA GLU A 90 12.08 -6.98 14.81
C GLU A 90 10.96 -5.92 14.89
N TYR A 91 10.84 -5.25 16.05
CA TYR A 91 9.73 -4.35 16.36
C TYR A 91 9.55 -3.24 15.31
N GLU A 92 10.66 -2.74 14.79
CA GLU A 92 10.71 -1.61 13.87
C GLU A 92 10.06 -1.98 12.52
N ILE A 93 10.37 -3.16 11.96
CA ILE A 93 9.77 -3.68 10.72
C ILE A 93 8.25 -3.82 10.86
N TRP A 94 7.83 -4.41 11.98
CA TRP A 94 6.41 -4.59 12.29
C TRP A 94 5.69 -3.26 12.43
N SER A 95 6.28 -2.30 13.16
CA SER A 95 5.70 -0.97 13.35
C SER A 95 5.56 -0.21 12.03
N PHE A 96 6.60 -0.24 11.19
CA PHE A 96 6.59 0.41 9.88
C PHE A 96 5.55 -0.21 8.94
N THR A 97 5.46 -1.53 8.91
CA THR A 97 4.47 -2.25 8.10
C THR A 97 3.04 -1.93 8.55
N ILE A 98 2.77 -1.91 9.85
CA ILE A 98 1.46 -1.56 10.41
C ILE A 98 1.08 -0.12 10.06
N ILE A 99 2.02 0.83 10.21
CA ILE A 99 1.80 2.24 9.86
C ILE A 99 1.45 2.39 8.37
N ASN A 100 2.21 1.76 7.48
CA ASN A 100 1.93 1.77 6.03
C ASN A 100 0.56 1.15 5.71
N THR A 101 0.16 0.10 6.43
CA THR A 101 -1.15 -0.56 6.24
C THR A 101 -2.32 0.37 6.56
N ILE A 102 -2.20 1.13 7.65
CA ILE A 102 -3.18 2.14 8.04
C ILE A 102 -3.22 3.26 6.99
N TYR A 103 -2.05 3.76 6.57
CA TYR A 103 -1.97 4.80 5.55
C TYR A 103 -2.51 4.33 4.19
N ALA A 104 -2.36 3.05 3.83
CA ALA A 104 -2.92 2.50 2.61
C ALA A 104 -4.46 2.58 2.62
N PHE A 105 -5.09 2.35 3.77
CA PHE A 105 -6.54 2.50 3.89
C PHE A 105 -6.96 3.97 3.79
N LEU A 106 -6.24 4.87 4.46
CA LEU A 106 -6.51 6.31 4.44
C LEU A 106 -6.32 6.90 3.05
N LEU A 107 -5.24 6.56 2.35
CA LEU A 107 -5.01 7.01 0.99
C LEU A 107 -6.02 6.39 0.02
N TYR A 108 -6.37 5.12 0.18
CA TYR A 108 -7.46 4.53 -0.60
C TYR A 108 -8.77 5.31 -0.37
N PHE A 109 -9.08 5.66 0.87
CA PHE A 109 -10.24 6.47 1.19
C PHE A 109 -10.19 7.82 0.45
N ILE A 110 -9.11 8.59 0.65
CA ILE A 110 -8.94 9.94 0.07
C ILE A 110 -8.97 9.91 -1.46
N PHE A 111 -8.19 9.03 -2.08
CA PHE A 111 -8.14 8.88 -3.52
C PHE A 111 -9.46 8.39 -4.08
N SER A 112 -10.17 7.52 -3.36
CA SER A 112 -11.49 7.11 -3.82
C SER A 112 -12.44 8.31 -3.87
N LEU A 113 -12.42 9.21 -2.88
CA LEU A 113 -13.24 10.41 -2.92
C LEU A 113 -12.85 11.35 -4.08
N ALA A 114 -11.56 11.49 -4.36
CA ALA A 114 -11.06 12.31 -5.47
C ALA A 114 -11.45 11.71 -6.84
N PHE A 115 -11.28 10.40 -7.01
CA PHE A 115 -11.51 9.70 -8.28
C PHE A 115 -12.95 9.21 -8.47
N LYS A 116 -13.89 9.53 -7.55
CA LYS A 116 -15.29 9.12 -7.65
C LYS A 116 -15.94 9.45 -8.99
N ARG A 117 -15.52 10.56 -9.61
CA ARG A 117 -16.02 11.06 -10.91
C ARG A 117 -15.64 10.19 -12.10
N PHE A 118 -14.68 9.28 -11.96
CA PHE A 118 -14.25 8.39 -13.04
C PHE A 118 -15.08 7.11 -13.17
N SER A 119 -15.91 6.78 -12.17
CA SER A 119 -16.90 5.70 -12.29
C SER A 119 -18.19 6.19 -12.94
N ILE A 120 -18.68 5.42 -13.92
CA ILE A 120 -19.98 5.62 -14.57
C ILE A 120 -21.11 5.38 -13.56
N HIS A 121 -20.88 4.50 -12.57
CA HIS A 121 -21.80 4.15 -11.50
C HIS A 121 -21.57 5.00 -10.22
N SER A 122 -21.00 6.20 -10.35
CA SER A 122 -20.70 7.11 -9.23
C SER A 122 -21.91 7.47 -8.36
N LYS A 123 -23.15 7.24 -8.83
CA LYS A 123 -24.40 7.46 -8.07
C LYS A 123 -24.57 6.54 -6.84
N TYR A 124 -23.85 5.42 -6.74
CA TYR A 124 -23.96 4.47 -5.63
C TYR A 124 -22.86 4.61 -4.57
N TYR A 125 -22.08 5.70 -4.62
CA TYR A 125 -21.06 5.99 -3.63
C TYR A 125 -21.65 6.37 -2.26
N PRO A 126 -20.99 5.98 -1.14
CA PRO A 126 -21.46 6.29 0.22
C PRO A 126 -21.52 7.77 0.53
N VAL A 127 -20.70 8.60 -0.13
CA VAL A 127 -20.60 10.03 0.21
C VAL A 127 -21.30 10.87 -0.85
N LYS A 128 -22.59 11.09 -0.63
CA LYS A 128 -23.39 12.10 -1.34
C LYS A 128 -23.09 13.45 -0.70
N PHE A 129 -22.23 14.23 -1.33
CA PHE A 129 -22.17 15.69 -1.13
C PHE A 129 -22.88 16.33 -2.31
#